data_AF-A0AA42P025-F1
#
_entry.id   AF-A0AA42P025-F1
#
_cell.length_a   1.000
_cell.length_b   1.000
_cell.length_c   1.000
_cell.angle_alpha   90.00
_cell.angle_beta   90.00
_cell.angle_gamma   90.00
#
_symmetry.space_group_name_H-M   'P 1'
#
loop_
_entity.id
_entity.type
_entity.pdbx_description
1 polymer ?
#
loop_
_entity_poly.entity_id
_entity_poly.type
_entity_poly.pdbx_seq_one_letter_code
_entity_poly.pdbx_strand_id
1 'polypeptide(L)'
;MAAIVAAVIFVVVMVIVVRAQQQRPDSAWAERQATDAARAKDRRAVEYCDDRYKEMNADRQYTPEMLQFHSQACRKMRDDYRLRWGRDP
;
A
#
# COMPACT_ATOMS: atom_id res chain seq x y z
N MET A 1 0.69 -2.12 -55.63
CA MET A 1 1.63 -1.96 -54.49
C MET A 1 1.02 -1.15 -53.35
N ALA A 2 0.37 0.00 -53.59
CA ALA A 2 -0.23 0.83 -52.54
C ALA A 2 -1.24 0.10 -51.62
N ALA A 3 -2.10 -0.77 -52.17
CA ALA A 3 -3.08 -1.53 -51.39
C ALA A 3 -2.44 -2.55 -50.43
N ILE A 4 -1.31 -3.15 -50.81
CA ILE A 4 -0.58 -4.12 -49.97
C ILE A 4 0.07 -3.38 -48.80
N VAL A 5 0.66 -2.21 -49.06
CA VAL A 5 1.27 -1.37 -48.02
C VAL A 5 0.22 -0.89 -47.02
N ALA A 6 -0.95 -0.45 -47.50
CA ALA A 6 -2.04 -0.03 -46.62
C ALA A 6 -2.55 -1.17 -45.73
N ALA A 7 -2.68 -2.38 -46.27
CA ALA A 7 -3.10 -3.56 -45.50
C ALA A 7 -2.07 -3.94 -44.43
N VAL A 8 -0.77 -3.88 -44.75
CA VAL A 8 0.30 -4.17 -43.79
C VAL A 8 0.31 -3.16 -42.65
N ILE A 9 0.17 -1.86 -42.95
CA ILE A 9 0.10 -0.81 -41.92
C ILE A 9 -1.12 -1.02 -41.02
N PHE A 10 -2.27 -1.34 -41.60
CA PHE A 10 -3.50 -1.59 -40.85
C PHE A 10 -3.33 -2.76 -39.87
N VAL A 11 -2.74 -3.87 -40.33
CA VAL A 11 -2.47 -5.05 -39.49
C VAL A 11 -1.50 -4.70 -38.36
N VAL A 12 -0.43 -3.94 -38.64
CA VAL A 12 0.55 -3.53 -37.62
C VAL A 12 -0.11 -2.64 -36.56
N VAL A 13 -0.92 -1.65 -36.96
CA VAL A 13 -1.65 -0.78 -36.03
C VAL A 13 -2.61 -1.61 -35.17
N MET A 14 -3.34 -2.56 -35.77
CA MET A 14 -4.28 -3.39 -35.04
C MET A 14 -3.58 -4.27 -33.98
N VAL A 15 -2.44 -4.85 -34.32
CA VAL A 15 -1.62 -5.65 -33.38
C VAL A 15 -1.13 -4.81 -32.20
N ILE A 16 -0.70 -3.56 -32.46
CA ILE A 16 -0.23 -2.65 -31.40
C ILE A 16 -1.39 -2.30 -30.44
N VAL A 17 -2.57 -1.99 -30.96
CA VAL A 17 -3.75 -1.63 -30.14
C VAL A 17 -4.20 -2.82 -29.28
N VAL A 18 -4.27 -4.02 -29.86
CA VAL A 18 -4.65 -5.24 -29.12
C VAL A 18 -3.66 -5.53 -27.99
N ARG A 19 -2.35 -5.46 -28.25
CA ARG A 19 -1.34 -5.66 -27.20
C ARG A 19 -1.38 -4.59 -26.11
N ALA A 20 -1.65 -3.33 -26.46
CA ALA A 20 -1.78 -2.26 -25.48
C ALA A 20 -3.01 -2.41 -24.57
N GLN A 21 -4.10 -3.00 -25.07
CA GLN A 21 -5.28 -3.31 -24.25
C GLN A 21 -5.08 -4.53 -23.35
N GLN A 22 -4.34 -5.54 -23.83
CA GLN A 22 -4.12 -6.80 -23.12
C GLN A 22 -3.20 -6.66 -21.88
N GLN A 23 -2.39 -5.61 -21.80
CA GLN A 23 -1.49 -5.34 -20.66
C GLN A 23 -2.14 -4.63 -19.46
N ARG A 24 -3.38 -4.14 -19.59
CA ARG A 24 -4.02 -3.28 -18.57
C ARG A 24 -4.84 -3.95 -17.46
N PRO A 25 -5.38 -5.18 -17.58
CA PRO A 25 -6.18 -5.75 -16.49
C PRO A 25 -5.30 -6.23 -15.31
N ASP A 26 -4.12 -6.77 -15.58
CA ASP A 26 -3.22 -7.32 -14.53
C ASP A 26 -2.56 -6.23 -13.69
N SER A 27 -2.27 -5.06 -14.27
CA SER A 27 -1.61 -3.96 -13.56
C SER A 27 -2.51 -3.35 -12.49
N ALA A 28 -3.80 -3.17 -12.77
CA ALA A 28 -4.76 -2.61 -11.81
C ALA A 28 -5.04 -3.57 -10.65
N TRP A 29 -5.06 -4.88 -10.91
CA TRP A 29 -5.19 -5.89 -9.86
C TRP A 29 -3.94 -5.95 -8.98
N ALA A 30 -2.75 -5.96 -9.59
CA ALA A 30 -1.48 -5.97 -8.87
C ALA A 30 -1.30 -4.70 -8.00
N GLU A 31 -1.70 -3.53 -8.52
CA GLU A 31 -1.67 -2.27 -7.77
C GLU A 31 -2.61 -2.27 -6.56
N ARG A 32 -3.83 -2.82 -6.71
CA ARG A 32 -4.76 -3.00 -5.59
C ARG A 32 -4.18 -3.95 -4.55
N GLN A 33 -3.62 -5.08 -4.98
CA GLN A 33 -3.03 -6.05 -4.07
C GLN A 33 -1.84 -5.47 -3.31
N ALA A 34 -0.97 -4.70 -3.98
CA ALA A 34 0.14 -4.00 -3.35
C ALA A 34 -0.36 -2.96 -2.32
N THR A 35 -1.41 -2.21 -2.66
CA THR A 35 -2.04 -1.22 -1.78
C THR A 35 -2.65 -1.87 -0.54
N ASP A 36 -3.37 -2.98 -0.69
CA ASP A 36 -3.97 -3.69 0.43
C ASP A 36 -2.91 -4.36 1.31
N ALA A 37 -1.83 -4.89 0.72
CA ALA A 37 -0.70 -5.43 1.45
C ALA A 37 0.02 -4.33 2.27
N ALA A 38 0.23 -3.16 1.68
CA ALA A 38 0.81 -2.00 2.37
C ALA A 38 -0.07 -1.55 3.54
N ARG A 39 -1.40 -1.45 3.33
CA ARG A 39 -2.35 -1.11 4.39
C ARG A 39 -2.33 -2.13 5.52
N ALA A 40 -2.35 -3.42 5.19
CA ALA A 40 -2.30 -4.50 6.18
C ALA A 40 -0.98 -4.51 6.96
N LYS A 41 0.14 -4.11 6.35
CA LYS A 41 1.43 -3.95 7.02
C LYS A 41 1.41 -2.78 7.98
N ASP A 42 0.95 -1.61 7.54
CA ASP A 42 0.90 -0.41 8.37
C ASP A 42 -0.04 -0.61 9.57
N ARG A 43 -1.19 -1.25 9.37
CA ARG A 43 -2.12 -1.59 10.45
C ARG A 43 -1.45 -2.45 11.52
N ARG A 44 -0.79 -3.54 11.10
CA ARG A 44 -0.05 -4.43 11.99
C ARG A 44 1.05 -3.71 12.77
N ALA A 45 1.70 -2.73 12.16
CA ALA A 45 2.72 -1.94 12.85
C ALA A 45 2.12 -1.07 13.97
N VAL A 46 0.94 -0.46 13.73
CA VAL A 46 0.23 0.31 14.77
C VAL A 46 -0.25 -0.61 15.90
N GLU A 47 -0.90 -1.72 15.56
CA GLU A 47 -1.37 -2.72 16.53
C GLU A 47 -0.21 -3.22 17.41
N TYR A 48 0.92 -3.58 16.80
CA TYR A 48 2.11 -4.02 17.53
C TYR A 48 2.65 -2.96 18.50
N CYS A 49 2.66 -1.68 18.11
CA CYS A 49 3.08 -0.60 19.00
C CYS A 49 2.15 -0.50 20.22
N ASP A 50 0.83 -0.50 19.98
CA ASP A 50 -0.17 -0.41 21.04
C ASP A 50 -0.10 -1.62 21.99
N ASP A 51 0.13 -2.82 21.48
CA ASP A 51 0.26 -4.02 22.30
C ASP A 51 1.57 -4.02 23.11
N ARG A 52 2.69 -3.63 22.51
CA ARG A 52 3.94 -3.46 23.26
C ARG A 52 3.85 -2.37 24.32
N TYR A 53 3.14 -1.28 24.06
CA TYR A 53 2.88 -0.27 25.07
C TYR A 53 2.12 -0.86 26.27
N LYS A 54 1.07 -1.65 26.04
CA LYS A 54 0.30 -2.29 27.12
C LYS A 54 1.18 -3.22 27.95
N GLU A 55 2.01 -4.03 27.30
CA GLU A 55 2.95 -4.92 27.97
C GLU A 55 3.97 -4.14 28.80
N MET A 56 4.55 -3.08 28.24
CA MET A 56 5.50 -2.21 28.94
C MET A 56 4.84 -1.50 30.13
N ASN A 57 3.61 -1.02 29.98
CA ASN A 57 2.89 -0.30 31.04
C ASN A 57 2.40 -1.25 32.15
N ALA A 58 2.18 -2.53 31.84
CA ALA A 58 1.90 -3.56 32.84
C ALA A 58 3.17 -4.01 33.59
N ASP A 59 4.33 -3.90 32.95
CA ASP A 59 5.63 -4.19 33.54
C ASP A 59 6.09 -3.02 34.44
N ARG A 60 6.61 -3.33 35.63
CA ARG A 60 7.12 -2.34 36.59
C ARG A 60 8.55 -1.89 36.30
N GLN A 61 9.13 -2.37 35.20
CA GLN A 61 10.52 -2.11 34.82
C GLN A 61 10.72 -0.79 34.08
N TYR A 62 9.66 -0.16 33.57
CA TYR A 62 9.77 1.04 32.75
C TYR A 62 9.43 2.31 33.54
N THR A 63 10.23 3.35 33.35
CA THR A 63 9.94 4.65 33.97
C THR A 63 8.77 5.35 33.27
N PRO A 64 8.06 6.26 33.95
CA PRO A 64 6.98 7.03 33.34
C PRO A 64 7.40 7.77 32.06
N GLU A 65 8.62 8.29 31.99
CA GLU A 65 9.13 9.01 30.82
C GLU A 65 9.30 8.08 29.62
N MET A 66 9.77 6.85 29.84
CA MET A 66 9.89 5.83 28.80
C MET A 66 8.52 5.44 28.24
N LEU A 67 7.54 5.24 29.12
CA LEU A 67 6.16 4.95 28.73
C LEU A 67 5.54 6.12 27.97
N GLN A 68 5.77 7.35 28.42
CA GLN A 68 5.29 8.55 27.73
C GLN A 68 5.89 8.65 26.33
N PHE A 69 7.20 8.50 26.18
CA PHE A 69 7.87 8.50 24.87
C PHE A 69 7.29 7.45 23.94
N HIS A 70 7.10 6.22 24.43
CA HIS A 70 6.53 5.14 23.64
C HIS A 70 5.07 5.43 23.23
N SER A 71 4.25 5.96 24.14
CA SER A 71 2.87 6.33 23.85
C SER A 71 2.76 7.42 22.78
N GLN A 72 3.71 8.37 22.75
CA GLN A 72 3.78 9.41 21.72
C GLN A 72 4.16 8.81 20.37
N ALA A 73 5.09 7.86 20.34
CA ALA A 73 5.46 7.14 19.13
C ALA A 73 4.26 6.36 18.56
N CYS A 74 3.53 5.60 19.38
CA CYS A 74 2.35 4.86 18.92
C CYS A 74 1.23 5.81 18.46
N ARG A 75 1.04 6.95 19.13
CA ARG A 75 0.11 7.99 18.67
C ARG A 75 0.48 8.51 17.28
N LYS A 76 1.75 8.84 17.08
CA LYS A 76 2.25 9.32 15.78
C LYS A 76 2.01 8.28 14.68
N MET A 77 2.26 7.00 14.93
CA MET A 77 2.02 5.94 13.94
C MET A 77 0.54 5.84 13.56
N ARG A 78 -0.38 6.02 14.52
CA ARG A 78 -1.83 6.04 14.27
C ARG A 78 -2.24 7.23 13.42
N ASP A 79 -1.68 8.40 13.70
CA ASP A 79 -1.96 9.62 12.94
C ASP A 79 -1.39 9.53 11.51
N ASP A 80 -0.18 9.00 11.35
CA ASP A 80 0.43 8.75 10.05
C ASP A 80 -0.38 7.71 9.25
N TYR A 81 -0.93 6.68 9.92
CA TYR A 81 -1.85 5.71 9.29
C TYR A 81 -3.13 6.40 8.80
N ARG A 82 -3.79 7.21 9.65
CA ARG A 82 -5.01 7.95 9.28
C ARG A 82 -4.77 8.90 8.12
N LEU A 83 -3.64 9.60 8.13
CA LEU A 83 -3.25 10.51 7.06
C LEU A 83 -3.09 9.75 5.73
N ARG A 84 -2.50 8.56 5.77
CA ARG A 84 -2.25 7.74 4.57
C ARG A 84 -3.50 7.04 4.05
N TRP A 85 -4.35 6.53 4.94
CA TRP A 85 -5.44 5.62 4.58
C TRP A 85 -6.85 6.18 4.78
N GLY A 86 -6.98 7.37 5.39
CA GLY A 86 -8.26 8.06 5.61
C GLY A 86 -9.17 7.40 6.64
N ARG A 87 -8.64 6.50 7.48
CA ARG A 87 -9.40 5.76 8.48
C ARG A 87 -8.53 5.34 9.66
N ASP A 88 -9.18 4.94 10.75
CA ASP A 88 -8.48 4.29 11.86
C ASP A 88 -7.86 2.95 11.43
N PRO A 89 -6.67 2.60 11.97
CA PRO A 89 -6.04 1.31 11.76
C PRO A 89 -6.93 0.14 12.16
#